data_AF-A0A925SGW7-F1
#
_entry.id   AF-A0A925SGW7-F1
#
_cell.length_a   1.000
_cell.length_b   1.000
_cell.length_c   1.000
_cell.angle_alpha   90.00
_cell.angle_beta   90.00
_cell.angle_gamma   90.00
#
_symmetry.space_group_name_H-M   'P 1'
#
loop_
_entity.id
_entity.type
_entity.pdbx_description
1 polymer ?
#
loop_
_entity_poly.entity_id
_entity_poly.type
_entity_poly.pdbx_seq_one_letter_code
_entity_poly.pdbx_strand_id
1 'polypeptide(L)'
;MLALAVAADARRPKARIVPHAGYVYSGPVAASAYSRLAAYRSEYTRVVLLGPAHRVRLRGLALPASSAFATPLGDIALDDKSTQVLRGLPQICVSDEAHAHEHSLEVHLPFLQQVLTAFTLVPLAVGEASVQEVAEVLDLLWGSDETLIVVSSDLSHYLPYSQARSVDEQTARMILGLAPRLNHEQACGATPVNGLLRTAERRGLRPQLLDLRNSGDTAGDKNRVVGYASFAFYPDNAGSADELPTAQDPVDGKLLIDLARAAISVQFGLHFSVRDELPFLQRPGATFVTLKHDGLLRGCIGTLRVHRSLIDDVRANARAAAFQDPRFKPMRFEELSSIQIEVSLLSALQPMTFLDEEDALAQFRPGIDGIVLEYRGSRGTFLPQVWENLPEPRAFLAELKRKAGLAPGFWDDGLRLSRYTVAKWAEPETK
;
A
#
# COMPACT_ATOMS: atom_id res chain seq x y z
N MET A 1 -11.76 -23.29 -6.56
CA MET A 1 -11.11 -22.45 -5.52
C MET A 1 -11.11 -20.95 -5.85
N LEU A 2 -11.06 -20.53 -7.11
CA LEU A 2 -11.11 -19.10 -7.50
C LEU A 2 -12.52 -18.46 -7.48
N ALA A 3 -13.57 -19.21 -7.16
CA ALA A 3 -14.98 -18.79 -7.32
C ALA A 3 -15.57 -17.98 -6.15
N LEU A 4 -14.75 -17.54 -5.19
CA LEU A 4 -15.18 -16.54 -4.20
C LEU A 4 -14.75 -15.18 -4.71
N ALA A 5 -15.72 -14.29 -4.95
CA ALA A 5 -15.49 -12.91 -5.31
C ALA A 5 -14.77 -12.19 -4.16
N VAL A 6 -13.45 -12.33 -4.11
CA VAL A 6 -12.56 -11.48 -3.32
C VAL A 6 -12.54 -10.14 -4.05
N ALA A 7 -12.84 -9.05 -3.33
CA ALA A 7 -12.78 -7.71 -3.91
C ALA A 7 -11.44 -7.53 -4.63
N ALA A 8 -11.51 -7.09 -5.89
CA ALA A 8 -10.33 -6.80 -6.68
C ALA A 8 -9.43 -5.83 -5.93
N ASP A 9 -8.11 -6.01 -6.02
CA ASP A 9 -7.19 -5.00 -5.51
C ASP A 9 -7.44 -3.71 -6.30
N ALA A 10 -7.69 -2.60 -5.60
CA ALA A 10 -7.86 -1.28 -6.21
C ALA A 10 -6.60 -0.82 -6.99
N ARG A 11 -5.50 -1.55 -6.82
CA ARG A 11 -4.21 -1.35 -7.48
C ARG A 11 -3.71 -2.60 -8.13
N ARG A 12 -2.94 -2.42 -9.19
CA ARG A 12 -2.24 -3.49 -9.86
C ARG A 12 -0.91 -3.83 -9.14
N PRO A 13 -0.73 -5.05 -8.60
CA PRO A 13 0.49 -5.41 -7.87
C PRO A 13 1.65 -5.78 -8.79
N LYS A 14 2.82 -5.18 -8.58
CA LYS A 14 4.02 -5.48 -9.38
C LYS A 14 4.58 -6.89 -9.14
N ALA A 15 4.50 -7.37 -7.91
CA ALA A 15 5.00 -8.70 -7.54
C ALA A 15 4.09 -9.40 -6.53
N ARG A 16 4.24 -10.72 -6.43
CA ARG A 16 3.55 -11.55 -5.42
C ARG A 16 4.51 -12.60 -4.84
N ILE A 17 4.32 -12.93 -3.56
CA ILE A 17 4.86 -14.16 -2.96
C ILE A 17 3.69 -15.12 -2.75
N VAL A 18 3.80 -16.36 -3.19
CA VAL A 18 2.68 -17.32 -3.23
C VAL A 18 3.17 -18.72 -2.83
N PRO A 19 2.41 -19.50 -2.05
CA PRO A 19 2.79 -20.85 -1.64
C PRO A 19 2.69 -21.87 -2.78
N HIS A 20 3.40 -22.99 -2.65
CA HIS A 20 3.53 -24.03 -3.68
C HIS A 20 3.27 -25.47 -3.20
N ALA A 21 2.75 -25.67 -1.99
CA ALA A 21 2.27 -27.00 -1.61
C ALA A 21 1.14 -27.51 -2.52
N GLY A 22 0.75 -28.78 -2.37
CA GLY A 22 -0.38 -29.35 -3.10
C GLY A 22 -1.67 -28.54 -2.90
N TYR A 23 -2.47 -28.41 -3.96
CA TYR A 23 -3.68 -27.55 -4.01
C TYR A 23 -4.69 -27.78 -2.90
N VAL A 24 -4.82 -29.02 -2.39
CA VAL A 24 -5.72 -29.32 -1.28
C VAL A 24 -5.32 -28.60 0.02
N TYR A 25 -4.04 -28.24 0.16
CA TYR A 25 -3.49 -27.54 1.32
C TYR A 25 -3.31 -26.04 1.06
N SER A 26 -2.43 -25.64 0.14
CA SER A 26 -2.09 -24.23 -0.08
C SER A 26 -3.00 -23.52 -1.08
N GLY A 27 -3.81 -24.27 -1.84
CA GLY A 27 -4.64 -23.73 -2.92
C GLY A 27 -5.56 -22.57 -2.52
N PRO A 28 -6.23 -22.59 -1.35
CA PRO A 28 -7.01 -21.45 -0.89
C PRO A 28 -6.17 -20.19 -0.65
N VAL A 29 -4.97 -20.37 -0.08
CA VAL A 29 -4.02 -19.27 0.19
C VAL A 29 -3.46 -18.72 -1.12
N ALA A 30 -3.09 -19.58 -2.07
CA ALA A 30 -2.69 -19.18 -3.42
C ALA A 30 -3.83 -18.48 -4.19
N ALA A 31 -5.06 -18.98 -4.07
CA ALA A 31 -6.24 -18.38 -4.69
C ALA A 31 -6.48 -16.94 -4.20
N SER A 32 -6.20 -16.64 -2.92
CA SER A 32 -6.27 -15.26 -2.40
C SER A 32 -5.34 -14.29 -3.14
N ALA A 33 -4.19 -14.77 -3.62
CA ALA A 33 -3.27 -13.98 -4.43
C ALA A 33 -3.78 -13.86 -5.87
N TYR A 34 -4.08 -15.00 -6.51
CA TYR A 34 -4.38 -15.01 -7.95
C TYR A 34 -5.74 -14.42 -8.31
N SER A 35 -6.79 -14.64 -7.51
CA SER A 35 -8.14 -14.15 -7.85
C SER A 35 -8.19 -12.63 -8.04
N ARG A 36 -7.35 -11.90 -7.30
CA ARG A 36 -7.25 -10.44 -7.36
C ARG A 36 -6.59 -9.91 -8.63
N LEU A 37 -5.92 -10.77 -9.42
CA LEU A 37 -5.36 -10.40 -10.73
C LEU A 37 -6.43 -10.35 -11.83
N ALA A 38 -7.65 -10.86 -11.60
CA ALA A 38 -8.69 -10.93 -12.62
C ALA A 38 -9.08 -9.56 -13.19
N ALA A 39 -8.98 -8.50 -12.38
CA ALA A 39 -9.21 -7.12 -12.82
C ALA A 39 -8.19 -6.63 -13.88
N TYR A 40 -7.00 -7.23 -13.90
CA TYR A 40 -5.87 -6.84 -14.76
C TYR A 40 -5.52 -7.95 -15.76
N ARG A 41 -6.46 -8.86 -16.02
CA ARG A 41 -6.23 -10.12 -16.75
C ARG A 41 -5.63 -9.97 -18.16
N SER A 42 -5.81 -8.82 -18.80
CA SER A 42 -5.32 -8.54 -20.15
C SER A 42 -4.12 -7.59 -20.16
N GLU A 43 -3.74 -7.06 -19.00
CA GLU A 43 -2.63 -6.12 -18.87
C GLU A 43 -1.32 -6.85 -18.61
N TYR A 44 -1.35 -7.94 -17.84
CA TYR A 44 -0.19 -8.81 -17.69
C TYR A 44 -0.02 -9.71 -18.91
N THR A 45 1.05 -9.45 -19.65
CA THR A 45 1.42 -10.23 -20.84
C THR A 45 2.73 -10.99 -20.65
N ARG A 46 3.46 -10.74 -19.56
CA ARG A 46 4.66 -11.48 -19.16
C ARG A 46 4.63 -11.84 -17.68
N VAL A 47 4.95 -13.09 -17.36
CA VAL A 47 5.10 -13.57 -16.00
C VAL A 47 6.53 -14.04 -15.76
N VAL A 48 7.18 -13.45 -14.77
CA VAL A 48 8.49 -13.86 -14.28
C VAL A 48 8.26 -14.67 -13.01
N LEU A 49 8.60 -15.96 -13.02
CA LEU A 49 8.29 -16.90 -11.94
C LEU A 49 9.57 -17.50 -11.38
N LEU A 50 9.87 -17.20 -10.11
CA LEU A 50 11.04 -17.73 -9.40
C LEU A 50 10.58 -18.67 -8.29
N GLY A 51 11.25 -19.80 -8.12
CA GLY A 51 10.96 -20.75 -7.05
C GLY A 51 12.20 -21.57 -6.69
N PRO A 52 12.28 -22.11 -5.47
CA PRO A 52 13.42 -22.92 -5.05
C PRO A 52 13.52 -24.22 -5.86
N ALA A 53 14.75 -24.66 -6.12
CA ALA A 53 15.04 -26.00 -6.63
C ALA A 53 15.13 -27.00 -5.47
N HIS A 54 14.21 -27.96 -5.41
CA HIS A 54 14.12 -28.99 -4.37
C HIS A 54 14.81 -30.29 -4.73
N ARG A 55 14.85 -30.63 -6.03
CA ARG A 55 15.25 -31.96 -6.51
C ARG A 55 16.70 -32.04 -6.96
N VAL A 56 17.19 -30.97 -7.57
CA VAL A 56 18.51 -30.93 -8.20
C VAL A 56 19.34 -29.86 -7.50
N ARG A 57 20.56 -30.22 -7.11
CA ARG A 57 21.52 -29.24 -6.62
C ARG A 57 21.96 -28.36 -7.77
N LEU A 58 21.70 -27.07 -7.64
CA LEU A 58 21.90 -26.09 -8.68
C LEU A 58 22.74 -24.94 -8.13
N ARG A 59 23.75 -24.48 -8.88
CA ARG A 59 24.45 -23.22 -8.58
C ARG A 59 23.78 -22.10 -9.37
N GLY A 60 23.46 -21.01 -8.71
CA GLY A 60 22.77 -19.88 -9.33
C GLY A 60 21.29 -20.17 -9.63
N LEU A 61 20.81 -19.69 -10.77
CA LEU A 61 19.44 -19.85 -11.26
C LEU A 61 19.46 -20.61 -12.59
N ALA A 62 18.48 -21.47 -12.81
CA ALA A 62 18.33 -22.24 -14.05
C ALA A 62 17.15 -21.74 -14.86
N LEU A 63 17.40 -21.59 -16.16
CA LEU A 63 16.40 -21.50 -17.21
C LEU A 63 16.23 -22.89 -17.86
N PRO A 64 15.06 -23.19 -18.43
CA PRO A 64 14.88 -24.36 -19.28
C PRO A 64 15.54 -24.14 -20.66
N ALA A 65 15.87 -25.24 -21.34
CA ALA A 65 16.21 -25.22 -22.77
C ALA A 65 14.95 -25.28 -23.65
N SER A 66 13.83 -25.79 -23.11
CA SER A 66 12.54 -25.83 -23.81
C SER A 66 12.01 -24.44 -24.17
N SER A 67 11.09 -24.39 -25.13
CA SER A 67 10.42 -23.15 -25.57
C SER A 67 9.04 -22.94 -24.94
N ALA A 68 8.52 -23.91 -24.20
CA ALA A 68 7.22 -23.85 -23.54
C ALA A 68 7.14 -24.79 -22.32
N PHE A 69 6.19 -24.51 -21.43
CA PHE A 69 5.77 -25.40 -20.34
C PHE A 69 4.38 -25.95 -20.64
N ALA A 70 4.23 -27.28 -20.63
CA ALA A 70 2.93 -27.93 -20.77
C ALA A 70 2.19 -27.94 -19.43
N THR A 71 0.88 -27.68 -19.47
CA THR A 71 -0.01 -27.84 -18.31
C THR A 71 -1.29 -28.57 -18.72
N PRO A 72 -2.11 -29.05 -17.76
CA PRO A 72 -3.44 -29.59 -18.08
C PRO A 72 -4.40 -28.63 -18.79
N LEU A 73 -4.10 -27.33 -18.80
CA LEU A 73 -4.91 -26.27 -19.44
C LEU A 73 -4.34 -25.80 -20.79
N GLY A 74 -3.23 -26.40 -21.24
CA GLY A 74 -2.53 -26.04 -22.47
C GLY A 74 -1.12 -25.51 -22.21
N ASP A 75 -0.38 -25.31 -23.30
CA ASP A 75 1.01 -24.88 -23.23
C ASP A 75 1.16 -23.37 -22.94
N ILE A 76 2.21 -23.01 -22.22
CA ILE A 76 2.62 -21.63 -21.95
C ILE A 76 3.97 -21.40 -22.62
N ALA A 77 4.01 -20.52 -23.61
CA ALA A 77 5.24 -20.16 -24.31
C ALA A 77 6.21 -19.41 -23.39
N LEU A 78 7.51 -19.65 -23.55
CA LEU A 78 8.54 -18.91 -22.84
C LEU A 78 8.87 -17.58 -23.54
N ASP A 79 9.28 -16.59 -22.76
CA ASP A 79 9.72 -15.31 -23.29
C ASP A 79 11.16 -15.40 -23.81
N ASP A 80 11.33 -15.72 -25.09
CA ASP A 80 12.64 -15.91 -25.73
C ASP A 80 13.59 -14.71 -25.55
N LYS A 81 13.06 -13.48 -25.62
CA LYS A 81 13.87 -12.26 -25.46
C LYS A 81 14.46 -12.19 -24.04
N SER A 82 13.63 -12.41 -23.04
CA SER A 82 14.04 -12.37 -21.63
C SER A 82 15.00 -13.52 -21.30
N THR A 83 14.72 -14.74 -21.77
CA THR A 83 15.62 -15.89 -21.56
C THR A 83 16.98 -15.68 -22.22
N GLN A 84 17.03 -15.07 -23.42
CA GLN A 84 18.28 -14.75 -24.10
C GLN A 84 19.11 -13.70 -23.35
N VAL A 85 18.47 -12.65 -22.83
CA VAL A 85 19.15 -11.62 -22.02
C VAL A 85 19.78 -12.24 -20.77
N LEU A 86 19.04 -13.11 -20.08
CA LEU A 86 19.50 -13.74 -18.85
C LEU A 86 20.67 -14.70 -19.05
N ARG A 87 20.76 -15.39 -20.19
CA ARG A 87 21.88 -16.31 -20.50
C ARG A 87 23.26 -15.61 -20.49
N GLY A 88 23.30 -14.28 -20.58
CA GLY A 88 24.54 -13.51 -20.46
C GLY A 88 25.03 -13.32 -19.02
N LEU A 89 24.23 -13.65 -18.00
CA LEU A 89 24.60 -13.50 -16.60
C LEU A 89 25.38 -14.70 -16.07
N PRO A 90 26.47 -14.51 -15.30
CA PRO A 90 27.28 -15.61 -14.77
C PRO A 90 26.53 -16.50 -13.77
N GLN A 91 25.48 -15.99 -13.13
CA GLN A 91 24.62 -16.74 -12.22
C GLN A 91 23.51 -17.54 -12.92
N ILE A 92 23.37 -17.45 -14.25
CA ILE A 92 22.34 -18.15 -15.02
C ILE A 92 22.95 -19.36 -15.72
N CYS A 93 22.27 -20.50 -15.63
CA CYS A 93 22.56 -21.67 -16.45
C CYS A 93 21.30 -22.17 -17.16
N VAL A 94 21.47 -23.09 -18.10
CA VAL A 94 20.36 -23.77 -18.79
C VAL A 94 20.33 -25.23 -18.32
N SER A 95 19.20 -25.69 -17.78
CA SER A 95 19.05 -27.06 -17.27
C SER A 95 17.59 -27.51 -17.27
N ASP A 96 17.21 -28.38 -18.22
CA ASP A 96 15.88 -29.02 -18.20
C ASP A 96 15.70 -29.95 -16.99
N GLU A 97 16.79 -30.55 -16.49
CA GLU A 97 16.77 -31.41 -15.31
C GLU A 97 16.29 -30.66 -14.06
N ALA A 98 16.69 -29.39 -13.91
CA ALA A 98 16.26 -28.54 -12.81
C ALA A 98 14.75 -28.24 -12.83
N HIS A 99 14.07 -28.44 -13.98
CA HIS A 99 12.64 -28.20 -14.14
C HIS A 99 11.80 -29.47 -14.22
N ALA A 100 12.35 -30.59 -14.72
CA ALA A 100 11.59 -31.81 -15.06
C ALA A 100 10.76 -32.41 -13.93
N HIS A 101 11.20 -32.26 -12.68
CA HIS A 101 10.51 -32.76 -11.48
C HIS A 101 10.31 -31.68 -10.41
N GLU A 102 10.44 -30.41 -10.79
CA GLU A 102 10.31 -29.29 -9.87
C GLU A 102 8.87 -28.77 -9.82
N HIS A 103 8.27 -28.86 -8.64
CA HIS A 103 6.90 -28.48 -8.41
C HIS A 103 6.74 -27.03 -7.98
N SER A 104 7.81 -26.40 -7.46
CA SER A 104 7.75 -25.03 -6.94
C SER A 104 7.32 -24.01 -7.99
N LEU A 105 7.53 -24.28 -9.27
CA LEU A 105 7.05 -23.45 -10.38
C LEU A 105 5.72 -23.97 -10.93
N GLU A 106 5.62 -25.29 -11.14
CA GLU A 106 4.51 -25.96 -11.84
C GLU A 106 3.15 -25.61 -11.26
N VAL A 107 3.02 -25.63 -9.93
CA VAL A 107 1.74 -25.42 -9.24
C VAL A 107 1.15 -24.03 -9.43
N HIS A 108 1.94 -23.04 -9.85
CA HIS A 108 1.44 -21.69 -10.12
C HIS A 108 0.80 -21.57 -11.51
N LEU A 109 1.20 -22.41 -12.46
CA LEU A 109 0.86 -22.26 -13.88
C LEU A 109 -0.65 -22.40 -14.16
N PRO A 110 -1.37 -23.40 -13.61
CA PRO A 110 -2.82 -23.49 -13.80
C PRO A 110 -3.58 -22.30 -13.21
N PHE A 111 -3.15 -21.75 -12.07
CA PHE A 111 -3.76 -20.54 -11.50
C PHE A 111 -3.60 -19.33 -12.43
N LEU A 112 -2.39 -19.15 -12.97
CA LEU A 112 -2.09 -18.06 -13.90
C LEU A 112 -2.91 -18.18 -15.20
N GLN A 113 -3.00 -19.38 -15.80
CA GLN A 113 -3.81 -19.63 -16.99
C GLN A 113 -5.31 -19.45 -16.79
N GLN A 114 -5.81 -19.70 -15.57
CA GLN A 114 -7.23 -19.45 -15.25
C GLN A 114 -7.56 -17.97 -15.11
N VAL A 115 -6.60 -17.13 -14.70
CA VAL A 115 -6.85 -15.72 -14.38
C VAL A 115 -6.41 -14.77 -15.49
N LEU A 116 -5.28 -15.02 -16.15
CA LEU A 116 -4.74 -14.17 -17.20
C LEU A 116 -5.25 -14.59 -18.57
N THR A 117 -5.34 -13.61 -19.50
CA THR A 117 -5.89 -13.85 -20.84
C THR A 117 -4.88 -14.58 -21.74
N ALA A 118 -3.66 -14.06 -21.81
CA ALA A 118 -2.53 -14.64 -22.55
C ALA A 118 -1.24 -14.02 -22.00
N PHE A 119 -0.20 -14.83 -21.80
CA PHE A 119 1.08 -14.37 -21.30
C PHE A 119 2.24 -15.27 -21.75
N THR A 120 3.45 -14.72 -21.78
CA THR A 120 4.71 -15.47 -21.86
C THR A 120 5.32 -15.68 -20.47
N LEU A 121 6.09 -16.75 -20.31
CA LEU A 121 6.68 -17.14 -19.03
C LEU A 121 8.21 -17.02 -19.03
N VAL A 122 8.78 -16.55 -17.93
CA VAL A 122 10.20 -16.66 -17.61
C VAL A 122 10.33 -17.47 -16.31
N PRO A 123 10.47 -18.81 -16.41
CA PRO A 123 10.55 -19.69 -15.24
C PRO A 123 12.01 -19.83 -14.80
N LEU A 124 12.27 -19.61 -13.51
CA LEU A 124 13.59 -19.65 -12.92
C LEU A 124 13.60 -20.56 -11.69
N ALA A 125 14.26 -21.71 -11.81
CA ALA A 125 14.56 -22.55 -10.65
C ALA A 125 15.78 -21.95 -9.93
N VAL A 126 15.64 -21.67 -8.63
CA VAL A 126 16.66 -20.97 -7.84
C VAL A 126 17.34 -21.96 -6.91
N GLY A 127 18.64 -22.16 -7.12
CA GLY A 127 19.49 -23.00 -6.28
C GLY A 127 20.35 -22.18 -5.33
N GLU A 128 21.63 -22.53 -5.25
CA GLU A 128 22.68 -21.82 -4.52
C GLU A 128 23.01 -20.50 -5.22
N ALA A 129 22.18 -19.49 -4.99
CA ALA A 129 22.37 -18.11 -5.41
C ALA A 129 22.44 -17.19 -4.20
N SER A 130 23.17 -16.09 -4.34
CA SER A 130 23.11 -14.98 -3.40
C SER A 130 21.86 -14.13 -3.60
N VAL A 131 21.46 -13.41 -2.56
CA VAL A 131 20.40 -12.41 -2.66
C VAL A 131 20.71 -11.40 -3.78
N GLN A 132 21.99 -11.02 -3.95
CA GLN A 132 22.48 -10.12 -5.02
C GLN A 132 22.22 -10.64 -6.42
N GLU A 133 22.59 -11.88 -6.68
CA GLU A 133 22.39 -12.50 -8.00
C GLU A 133 20.91 -12.58 -8.38
N VAL A 134 20.02 -12.90 -7.42
CA VAL A 134 18.57 -12.89 -7.66
C VAL A 134 18.07 -11.48 -7.99
N ALA A 135 18.50 -10.48 -7.23
CA ALA A 135 18.04 -9.12 -7.40
C ALA A 135 18.49 -8.51 -8.74
N GLU A 136 19.69 -8.85 -9.22
CA GLU A 136 20.16 -8.48 -10.56
C GLU A 136 19.30 -9.08 -11.67
N VAL A 137 18.91 -10.36 -11.52
CA VAL A 137 17.97 -11.01 -12.44
C VAL A 137 16.62 -10.28 -12.43
N LEU A 138 16.09 -9.96 -11.25
CA LEU A 138 14.83 -9.20 -11.12
C LEU A 138 14.94 -7.79 -11.69
N ASP A 139 16.09 -7.13 -11.56
CA ASP A 139 16.31 -5.78 -12.08
C ASP A 139 16.31 -5.77 -13.63
N LEU A 140 16.89 -6.78 -14.28
CA LEU A 140 16.84 -6.94 -15.74
C LEU A 140 15.45 -7.30 -16.24
N LEU A 141 14.73 -8.14 -15.50
CA LEU A 141 13.40 -8.62 -15.87
C LEU A 141 12.27 -7.70 -15.39
N TRP A 142 12.59 -6.59 -14.74
CA TRP A 142 11.59 -5.76 -14.07
C TRP A 142 10.46 -5.38 -15.01
N GLY A 143 10.79 -4.98 -16.25
CA GLY A 143 9.82 -4.54 -17.25
C GLY A 143 9.00 -3.33 -16.79
N SER A 144 7.94 -3.03 -17.53
CA SER A 144 6.94 -2.06 -17.10
C SER A 144 5.72 -2.78 -16.53
N ASP A 145 4.54 -2.22 -16.75
CA ASP A 145 3.29 -2.62 -16.15
C ASP A 145 2.75 -3.97 -16.64
N GLU A 146 3.25 -4.43 -17.78
CA GLU A 146 2.90 -5.69 -18.42
C GLU A 146 3.51 -6.93 -17.74
N THR A 147 4.50 -6.73 -16.86
CA THR A 147 5.26 -7.81 -16.23
C THR A 147 4.83 -8.04 -14.79
N LEU A 148 4.31 -9.25 -14.52
CA LEU A 148 4.05 -9.75 -13.18
C LEU A 148 5.24 -10.56 -12.68
N ILE A 149 5.75 -10.25 -11.48
CA ILE A 149 6.76 -11.08 -10.81
C ILE A 149 6.07 -11.96 -9.78
N VAL A 150 6.33 -13.27 -9.81
CA VAL A 150 5.84 -14.24 -8.83
C VAL A 150 7.04 -14.93 -8.20
N VAL A 151 7.13 -14.87 -6.88
CA VAL A 151 8.09 -15.63 -6.09
C VAL A 151 7.37 -16.72 -5.34
N SER A 152 7.79 -17.95 -5.56
CA SER A 152 7.21 -19.16 -5.01
C SER A 152 7.88 -19.53 -3.69
N SER A 153 7.10 -19.63 -2.62
CA SER A 153 7.60 -20.08 -1.31
C SER A 153 6.46 -20.49 -0.37
N ASP A 154 6.60 -21.67 0.23
CA ASP A 154 5.97 -21.99 1.52
C ASP A 154 6.79 -21.37 2.67
N LEU A 155 6.23 -21.33 3.88
CA LEU A 155 6.87 -20.80 5.08
C LEU A 155 7.50 -21.93 5.92
N SER A 156 7.26 -21.98 7.23
CA SER A 156 7.85 -22.98 8.11
C SER A 156 7.38 -24.39 7.79
N HIS A 157 8.22 -25.40 8.06
CA HIS A 157 7.94 -26.79 7.74
C HIS A 157 7.95 -27.69 8.98
N TYR A 158 6.91 -28.53 9.08
CA TYR A 158 6.79 -29.64 10.03
C TYR A 158 6.88 -29.27 11.51
N LEU A 159 6.55 -28.02 11.86
CA LEU A 159 6.48 -27.56 13.23
C LEU A 159 5.10 -27.89 13.85
N PRO A 160 5.01 -28.04 15.18
CA PRO A 160 3.73 -28.03 15.89
C PRO A 160 2.94 -26.75 15.59
N TYR A 161 1.61 -26.85 15.49
CA TYR A 161 0.74 -25.77 15.02
C TYR A 161 0.98 -24.39 15.69
N SER A 162 1.12 -24.34 17.01
CA SER A 162 1.35 -23.08 17.73
C SER A 162 2.72 -22.47 17.44
N GLN A 163 3.75 -23.31 17.28
CA GLN A 163 5.10 -22.88 16.94
C GLN A 163 5.16 -22.40 15.48
N ALA A 164 4.53 -23.14 14.55
CA ALA A 164 4.41 -22.74 13.15
C ALA A 164 3.78 -21.34 13.04
N ARG A 165 2.64 -21.12 13.71
CA ARG A 165 2.00 -19.79 13.73
C ARG A 165 2.93 -18.68 14.21
N SER A 166 3.69 -18.92 15.28
CA SER A 166 4.62 -17.89 15.80
C SER A 166 5.75 -17.59 14.83
N VAL A 167 6.35 -18.62 14.22
CA VAL A 167 7.44 -18.47 13.23
C VAL A 167 6.93 -17.81 11.94
N ASP A 168 5.75 -18.21 11.47
CA ASP A 168 5.14 -17.70 10.25
C ASP A 168 4.69 -16.24 10.41
N GLU A 169 4.11 -15.86 11.56
CA GLU A 169 3.78 -14.46 11.87
C GLU A 169 5.04 -13.58 11.93
N GLN A 170 6.15 -14.08 12.49
CA GLN A 170 7.41 -13.36 12.48
C GLN A 170 7.97 -13.21 11.06
N THR A 171 7.91 -14.28 10.27
CA THR A 171 8.33 -14.29 8.86
C THR A 171 7.50 -13.30 8.04
N ALA A 172 6.19 -13.26 8.25
CA ALA A 172 5.30 -12.30 7.61
C ALA A 172 5.64 -10.86 8.01
N ARG A 173 5.93 -10.58 9.28
CA ARG A 173 6.38 -9.23 9.71
C ARG A 173 7.70 -8.83 9.04
N MET A 174 8.62 -9.77 8.85
CA MET A 174 9.88 -9.50 8.14
C MET A 174 9.64 -9.17 6.66
N ILE A 175 8.76 -9.92 5.98
CA ILE A 175 8.36 -9.64 4.59
C ILE A 175 7.67 -8.27 4.49
N LEU A 176 6.74 -7.96 5.40
CA LEU A 176 6.03 -6.68 5.44
C LEU A 176 6.96 -5.50 5.72
N GLY A 177 8.00 -5.71 6.53
CA GLY A 177 9.05 -4.72 6.79
C GLY A 177 10.17 -4.70 5.74
N LEU A 178 10.02 -5.41 4.62
CA LEU A 178 11.02 -5.54 3.55
C LEU A 178 12.40 -5.97 4.03
N ALA A 179 12.50 -6.79 5.09
CA ALA A 179 13.77 -7.21 5.68
C ALA A 179 14.34 -8.46 4.95
N PRO A 180 15.38 -8.34 4.09
CA PRO A 180 15.83 -9.41 3.20
C PRO A 180 16.80 -10.38 3.88
N ARG A 181 16.40 -10.91 5.04
CA ARG A 181 17.24 -11.76 5.91
C ARG A 181 16.55 -13.04 6.38
N LEU A 182 15.57 -13.53 5.62
CA LEU A 182 14.93 -14.81 5.88
C LEU A 182 15.92 -15.96 5.67
N ASN A 183 15.80 -17.02 6.47
CA ASN A 183 16.53 -18.27 6.28
C ASN A 183 15.63 -19.39 5.74
N HIS A 184 16.24 -20.50 5.31
CA HIS A 184 15.51 -21.62 4.70
C HIS A 184 14.62 -22.42 5.66
N GLU A 185 14.74 -22.22 6.98
CA GLU A 185 13.80 -22.80 7.97
C GLU A 185 12.50 -22.00 8.07
N GLN A 186 12.58 -20.68 7.80
CA GLN A 186 11.44 -19.77 7.79
C GLN A 186 10.66 -19.82 6.48
N ALA A 187 11.34 -20.08 5.36
CA ALA A 187 10.75 -20.12 4.03
C ALA A 187 11.60 -20.98 3.10
N CYS A 188 11.02 -21.98 2.42
CA CYS A 188 11.79 -22.81 1.48
C CYS A 188 12.38 -21.95 0.33
N GLY A 189 11.64 -20.95 -0.13
CA GLY A 189 12.06 -19.95 -1.10
C GLY A 189 12.78 -18.72 -0.49
N ALA A 190 13.46 -18.85 0.65
CA ALA A 190 14.11 -17.72 1.32
C ALA A 190 15.02 -16.89 0.40
N THR A 191 15.83 -17.54 -0.44
CA THR A 191 16.73 -16.87 -1.40
C THR A 191 15.97 -15.98 -2.41
N PRO A 192 15.02 -16.50 -3.20
CA PRO A 192 14.25 -15.66 -4.11
C PRO A 192 13.37 -14.63 -3.40
N VAL A 193 12.83 -14.95 -2.21
CA VAL A 193 12.07 -13.98 -1.40
C VAL A 193 12.97 -12.81 -0.98
N ASN A 194 14.14 -13.07 -0.40
CA ASN A 194 15.07 -12.01 0.00
C ASN A 194 15.52 -11.15 -1.19
N GLY A 195 15.74 -11.77 -2.35
CA GLY A 195 16.07 -11.04 -3.59
C GLY A 195 14.95 -10.10 -4.03
N LEU A 196 13.69 -10.54 -3.93
CA LEU A 196 12.52 -9.70 -4.14
C LEU A 196 12.43 -8.59 -3.08
N LEU A 197 12.57 -8.89 -1.79
CA LEU A 197 12.48 -7.89 -0.72
C LEU A 197 13.49 -6.75 -0.91
N ARG A 198 14.75 -7.06 -1.25
CA ARG A 198 15.76 -6.02 -1.51
C ARG A 198 15.48 -5.24 -2.79
N THR A 199 14.85 -5.86 -3.79
CA THR A 199 14.46 -5.16 -5.03
C THR A 199 13.23 -4.29 -4.81
N ALA A 200 12.27 -4.77 -4.02
CA ALA A 200 11.09 -4.06 -3.60
C ALA A 200 11.45 -2.81 -2.78
N GLU A 201 12.35 -2.92 -1.81
CA GLU A 201 12.83 -1.77 -1.02
C GLU A 201 13.47 -0.69 -1.91
N ARG A 202 14.42 -1.07 -2.78
CA ARG A 202 15.10 -0.14 -3.70
C ARG A 202 14.14 0.57 -4.68
N ARG A 203 13.01 -0.07 -4.99
CA ARG A 203 12.02 0.43 -5.95
C ARG A 203 10.77 0.99 -5.29
N GLY A 204 10.78 1.15 -3.96
CA GLY A 204 9.65 1.65 -3.19
C GLY A 204 8.39 0.83 -3.43
N LEU A 205 8.44 -0.50 -3.27
CA LEU A 205 7.22 -1.31 -3.28
C LEU A 205 6.70 -1.51 -1.86
N ARG A 206 5.38 -1.45 -1.68
CA ARG A 206 4.72 -1.80 -0.42
C ARG A 206 4.19 -3.23 -0.44
N PRO A 207 4.68 -4.11 0.44
CA PRO A 207 4.11 -5.43 0.64
C PRO A 207 2.76 -5.34 1.39
N GLN A 208 1.83 -6.19 1.02
CA GLN A 208 0.56 -6.40 1.70
C GLN A 208 0.37 -7.89 1.92
N LEU A 209 0.05 -8.27 3.16
CA LEU A 209 -0.33 -9.65 3.48
C LEU A 209 -1.77 -9.89 3.03
N LEU A 210 -1.98 -10.97 2.28
CA LEU A 210 -3.25 -11.30 1.65
C LEU A 210 -3.98 -12.43 2.36
N ASP A 211 -3.23 -13.43 2.80
CA ASP A 211 -3.70 -14.57 3.58
C ASP A 211 -2.49 -15.22 4.27
N LEU A 212 -2.69 -15.75 5.47
CA LEU A 212 -1.68 -16.41 6.30
C LEU A 212 -2.35 -17.56 7.05
N ARG A 213 -2.00 -18.80 6.70
CA ARG A 213 -2.57 -20.04 7.26
C ARG A 213 -1.51 -21.12 7.27
N ASN A 214 -1.82 -22.28 7.82
CA ASN A 214 -1.01 -23.48 7.65
C ASN A 214 -1.85 -24.67 7.19
N SER A 215 -1.19 -25.81 6.93
CA SER A 215 -1.85 -27.05 6.52
C SER A 215 -2.96 -27.49 7.49
N GLY A 216 -2.81 -27.22 8.79
CA GLY A 216 -3.81 -27.54 9.81
C GLY A 216 -5.05 -26.65 9.82
N ASP A 217 -5.02 -25.51 9.10
CA ASP A 217 -6.17 -24.63 8.87
C ASP A 217 -6.93 -24.97 7.59
N THR A 218 -6.43 -25.94 6.83
CA THR A 218 -6.97 -26.37 5.53
C THR A 218 -7.35 -27.85 5.58
N ALA A 219 -6.52 -28.72 5.00
CA ALA A 219 -6.82 -30.15 4.84
C ALA A 219 -5.91 -31.10 5.64
N GLY A 220 -4.95 -30.57 6.41
CA GLY A 220 -4.00 -31.33 7.21
C GLY A 220 -4.37 -31.42 8.70
N ASP A 221 -3.67 -32.29 9.44
CA ASP A 221 -3.73 -32.31 10.90
C ASP A 221 -2.95 -31.14 11.52
N LYS A 222 -3.03 -30.98 12.85
CA LYS A 222 -2.36 -29.90 13.60
C LYS A 222 -1.09 -30.36 14.33
N ASN A 223 -0.63 -31.59 14.10
CA ASN A 223 0.53 -32.15 14.80
C ASN A 223 1.84 -31.65 14.19
N ARG A 224 1.94 -31.65 12.86
CA ARG A 224 3.10 -31.13 12.11
C ARG A 224 2.59 -30.42 10.86
N VAL A 225 2.68 -29.11 10.85
CA VAL A 225 2.09 -28.29 9.80
C VAL A 225 3.13 -27.62 8.92
N VAL A 226 2.72 -27.23 7.72
CA VAL A 226 3.49 -26.36 6.82
C VAL A 226 2.77 -25.01 6.74
N GLY A 227 3.52 -23.92 6.92
CA GLY A 227 3.01 -22.56 6.86
C GLY A 227 2.85 -22.06 5.42
N TYR A 228 1.81 -21.27 5.17
CA TYR A 228 1.46 -20.72 3.86
C TYR A 228 1.11 -19.25 4.00
N ALA A 229 1.68 -18.41 3.13
CA ALA A 229 1.32 -17.02 3.07
C ALA A 229 1.34 -16.48 1.65
N SER A 230 0.38 -15.63 1.36
CA SER A 230 0.28 -14.90 0.11
C SER A 230 0.52 -13.42 0.36
N PHE A 231 1.38 -12.80 -0.45
CA PHE A 231 1.68 -11.37 -0.40
C PHE A 231 1.52 -10.72 -1.77
N ALA A 232 1.15 -9.45 -1.80
CA ALA A 232 1.22 -8.59 -2.97
C ALA A 232 2.16 -7.42 -2.71
N PHE A 233 2.89 -6.98 -3.72
CA PHE A 233 3.78 -5.83 -3.66
C PHE A 233 3.31 -4.80 -4.67
N TYR A 234 3.02 -3.59 -4.21
CA TYR A 234 2.51 -2.50 -5.04
C TYR A 234 3.55 -1.40 -5.14
N PRO A 235 3.73 -0.75 -6.31
CA PRO A 235 4.52 0.48 -6.38
C PRO A 235 4.06 1.51 -5.35
N ASP A 236 4.98 2.24 -4.72
CA ASP A 236 4.68 3.40 -3.86
C ASP A 236 3.91 4.46 -4.65
N ASN A 237 4.10 4.49 -5.98
CA ASN A 237 3.36 5.36 -6.90
C ASN A 237 2.04 4.77 -7.39
N ALA A 238 1.68 3.56 -6.97
CA ALA A 238 0.35 3.00 -7.13
C ALA A 238 -0.40 3.22 -5.80
N GLY A 239 -1.38 4.14 -5.83
CA GLY A 239 -2.09 4.76 -4.69
C GLY A 239 -2.48 3.84 -3.54
N SER A 240 -1.78 3.99 -2.43
CA SER A 240 -1.68 2.93 -1.44
C SER A 240 -2.88 2.73 -0.53
N ALA A 241 -3.20 1.46 -0.26
CA ALA A 241 -4.18 1.06 0.75
C ALA A 241 -3.71 1.35 2.20
N ASP A 242 -2.46 1.80 2.35
CA ASP A 242 -1.85 2.34 3.58
C ASP A 242 -1.48 3.83 3.46
N GLU A 243 -1.91 4.50 2.38
CA GLU A 243 -1.98 5.95 2.37
C GLU A 243 -3.22 6.36 3.15
N LEU A 244 -3.02 7.32 4.04
CA LEU A 244 -4.09 8.25 4.38
C LEU A 244 -4.82 8.61 3.09
N PRO A 245 -6.15 8.45 3.03
CA PRO A 245 -6.86 8.70 1.80
C PRO A 245 -6.44 10.04 1.24
N THR A 246 -5.87 10.01 0.04
CA THR A 246 -5.32 11.18 -0.61
C THR A 246 -6.47 12.04 -1.12
N ALA A 247 -6.13 13.23 -1.60
CA ALA A 247 -7.11 14.14 -2.17
C ALA A 247 -7.91 13.56 -3.37
N GLN A 248 -7.46 12.41 -3.88
CA GLN A 248 -7.80 11.85 -5.18
C GLN A 248 -8.31 10.41 -5.10
N ASP A 249 -8.33 9.80 -3.90
CA ASP A 249 -9.01 8.52 -3.72
C ASP A 249 -10.53 8.71 -3.91
N PRO A 250 -11.27 7.71 -4.43
CA PRO A 250 -12.73 7.74 -4.50
C PRO A 250 -13.33 7.58 -3.09
N VAL A 251 -13.06 8.57 -2.25
CA VAL A 251 -13.72 8.78 -0.97
C VAL A 251 -15.08 9.36 -1.32
N ASP A 252 -16.13 8.74 -0.78
CA ASP A 252 -17.47 9.32 -0.82
C ASP A 252 -17.46 10.58 0.06
N GLY A 253 -17.09 11.72 -0.52
CA GLY A 253 -17.02 13.00 0.17
C GLY A 253 -18.36 13.43 0.76
N LYS A 254 -19.47 13.04 0.11
CA LYS A 254 -20.80 13.24 0.65
C LYS A 254 -20.98 12.46 1.95
N LEU A 255 -20.48 11.23 2.03
CA LEU A 255 -20.54 10.45 3.26
C LEU A 255 -19.73 11.09 4.40
N LEU A 256 -18.55 11.66 4.13
CA LEU A 256 -17.78 12.37 5.16
C LEU A 256 -18.51 13.60 5.69
N ILE A 257 -19.16 14.35 4.80
CA ILE A 257 -20.02 15.47 5.16
C ILE A 257 -21.21 15.00 6.00
N ASP A 258 -21.92 13.94 5.56
CA ASP A 258 -23.06 13.37 6.28
C ASP A 258 -22.64 12.90 7.68
N LEU A 259 -21.46 12.28 7.81
CA LEU A 259 -20.87 11.87 9.10
C LEU A 259 -20.58 13.07 10.01
N ALA A 260 -20.00 14.14 9.47
CA ALA A 260 -19.74 15.37 10.23
C ALA A 260 -21.06 16.01 10.70
N ARG A 261 -22.06 16.11 9.81
CA ARG A 261 -23.40 16.62 10.15
C ARG A 261 -24.06 15.79 11.22
N ALA A 262 -24.06 14.47 11.08
CA ALA A 262 -24.61 13.56 12.08
C ALA A 262 -23.89 13.72 13.43
N ALA A 263 -22.56 13.86 13.42
CA ALA A 263 -21.76 14.01 14.64
C ALA A 263 -22.09 15.29 15.43
N ILE A 264 -22.37 16.40 14.73
CA ILE A 264 -22.82 17.67 15.33
C ILE A 264 -24.26 17.53 15.84
N SER A 265 -25.14 16.93 15.03
CA SER A 265 -26.57 16.82 15.29
C SER A 265 -26.91 16.02 16.56
N VAL A 266 -26.10 15.01 16.89
CA VAL A 266 -26.25 14.21 18.11
C VAL A 266 -26.23 15.08 19.39
N GLN A 267 -25.47 16.18 19.40
CA GLN A 267 -25.42 17.11 20.54
C GLN A 267 -26.77 17.78 20.81
N PHE A 268 -27.63 17.86 19.80
CA PHE A 268 -28.97 18.42 19.87
C PHE A 268 -30.07 17.34 19.96
N GLY A 269 -29.70 16.09 20.23
CA GLY A 269 -30.65 14.97 20.33
C GLY A 269 -31.18 14.46 18.99
N LEU A 270 -30.59 14.89 17.87
CA LEU A 270 -30.95 14.43 16.53
C LEU A 270 -30.04 13.27 16.10
N HIS A 271 -30.66 12.16 15.70
CA HIS A 271 -29.96 10.97 15.23
C HIS A 271 -30.20 10.74 13.75
N PHE A 272 -29.11 10.70 12.98
CA PHE A 272 -29.12 10.39 11.56
C PHE A 272 -28.40 9.07 11.32
N SER A 273 -29.03 8.17 10.56
CA SER A 273 -28.37 6.94 10.11
C SER A 273 -27.40 7.27 8.98
N VAL A 274 -26.11 7.03 9.23
CA VAL A 274 -25.05 7.18 8.24
C VAL A 274 -24.33 5.85 8.14
N ARG A 275 -24.02 5.40 6.92
CA ARG A 275 -23.31 4.13 6.68
C ARG A 275 -21.88 4.24 7.21
N ASP A 276 -21.63 3.81 8.44
CA ASP A 276 -20.34 3.91 9.13
C ASP A 276 -19.49 2.63 9.15
N GLU A 277 -20.09 1.50 8.73
CA GLU A 277 -19.45 0.19 8.65
C GLU A 277 -18.50 0.04 7.44
N LEU A 278 -18.34 1.07 6.61
CA LEU A 278 -17.54 0.99 5.40
C LEU A 278 -16.04 0.85 5.74
N PRO A 279 -15.32 -0.12 5.15
CA PRO A 279 -13.93 -0.39 5.52
C PRO A 279 -12.97 0.81 5.39
N PHE A 280 -13.20 1.73 4.46
CA PHE A 280 -12.34 2.91 4.28
C PHE A 280 -12.46 3.92 5.44
N LEU A 281 -13.62 3.97 6.11
CA LEU A 281 -13.86 4.84 7.27
C LEU A 281 -13.09 4.37 8.51
N GLN A 282 -12.82 3.07 8.59
CA GLN A 282 -12.08 2.45 9.69
C GLN A 282 -10.56 2.60 9.52
N ARG A 283 -10.08 3.01 8.33
CA ARG A 283 -8.66 3.25 8.08
C ARG A 283 -8.19 4.50 8.82
N PRO A 284 -6.90 4.59 9.20
CA PRO A 284 -6.34 5.79 9.80
C PRO A 284 -6.51 7.03 8.91
N GLY A 285 -7.02 8.13 9.46
CA GLY A 285 -7.35 9.36 8.74
C GLY A 285 -6.97 10.64 9.50
N ALA A 286 -6.69 11.73 8.77
CA ALA A 286 -6.50 13.06 9.35
C ALA A 286 -7.32 14.08 8.57
N THR A 287 -8.18 14.83 9.26
CA THR A 287 -9.16 15.72 8.65
C THR A 287 -9.17 17.10 9.29
N PHE A 288 -9.62 18.09 8.54
CA PHE A 288 -10.10 19.35 9.06
C PHE A 288 -11.59 19.48 8.73
N VAL A 289 -12.41 19.76 9.73
CA VAL A 289 -13.82 20.09 9.54
C VAL A 289 -13.97 21.60 9.70
N THR A 290 -14.47 22.23 8.66
CA THR A 290 -14.72 23.67 8.59
C THR A 290 -16.22 23.91 8.53
N LEU A 291 -16.69 24.83 9.35
CA LEU A 291 -18.08 25.25 9.43
C LEU A 291 -18.16 26.68 8.92
N LYS A 292 -19.11 26.95 8.04
CA LYS A 292 -19.40 28.30 7.54
C LYS A 292 -20.86 28.66 7.78
N HIS A 293 -21.10 29.92 8.10
CA HIS A 293 -22.43 30.51 8.17
C HIS A 293 -22.44 31.73 7.24
N ASP A 294 -23.33 31.76 6.27
CA ASP A 294 -23.38 32.80 5.22
C ASP A 294 -22.02 33.03 4.53
N GLY A 295 -21.31 31.94 4.22
CA GLY A 295 -19.97 31.98 3.61
C GLY A 295 -18.82 32.37 4.55
N LEU A 296 -19.12 32.85 5.76
CA LEU A 296 -18.12 33.26 6.75
C LEU A 296 -17.70 32.10 7.64
N LEU A 297 -16.42 32.07 8.03
CA LEU A 297 -15.88 31.05 8.93
C LEU A 297 -16.58 31.09 10.31
N ARG A 298 -17.14 29.95 10.73
CA ARG A 298 -17.85 29.78 12.01
C ARG A 298 -17.18 28.78 12.95
N GLY A 299 -16.26 27.98 12.43
CA GLY A 299 -15.41 27.03 13.18
C GLY A 299 -14.50 26.27 12.23
N CYS A 300 -13.28 25.95 12.64
CA CYS A 300 -12.40 25.08 11.87
C CYS A 300 -11.42 24.38 12.80
N ILE A 301 -11.59 23.07 12.96
CA ILE A 301 -10.74 22.22 13.80
C ILE A 301 -10.34 21.00 12.98
N GLY A 302 -9.11 20.55 13.19
CA GLY A 302 -8.60 19.37 12.53
C GLY A 302 -7.35 18.81 13.19
N THR A 303 -6.92 17.66 12.66
CA THR A 303 -5.68 17.01 13.08
C THR A 303 -4.73 16.90 11.89
N LEU A 304 -3.44 17.10 12.16
CA LEU A 304 -2.38 17.08 11.15
C LEU A 304 -1.65 15.73 11.08
N ARG A 305 -1.78 14.92 12.13
CA ARG A 305 -1.17 13.60 12.23
C ARG A 305 -2.25 12.57 12.51
N VAL A 306 -2.10 11.45 11.87
CA VAL A 306 -2.98 10.31 12.04
C VAL A 306 -2.76 9.69 13.40
N HIS A 307 -3.85 9.46 14.11
CA HIS A 307 -3.82 8.87 15.46
C HIS A 307 -5.10 8.10 15.79
N ARG A 308 -6.09 8.11 14.89
CA ARG A 308 -7.37 7.39 15.01
C ARG A 308 -7.93 7.10 13.61
N SER A 309 -9.02 6.33 13.57
CA SER A 309 -9.73 6.03 12.33
C SER A 309 -10.27 7.33 11.68
N LEU A 310 -10.46 7.32 10.37
CA LEU A 310 -11.01 8.44 9.62
C LEU A 310 -12.38 8.84 10.16
N ILE A 311 -13.23 7.87 10.48
CA ILE A 311 -14.55 8.14 11.04
C ILE A 311 -14.47 8.81 12.41
N ASP A 312 -13.61 8.33 13.29
CA ASP A 312 -13.45 8.93 14.61
C ASP A 312 -12.86 10.33 14.50
N ASP A 313 -11.95 10.55 13.55
CA ASP A 313 -11.35 11.86 13.31
C ASP A 313 -12.37 12.87 12.78
N VAL A 314 -13.16 12.52 11.75
CA VAL A 314 -14.24 13.37 11.24
C VAL A 314 -15.25 13.70 12.34
N ARG A 315 -15.71 12.68 13.09
CA ARG A 315 -16.70 12.87 14.17
C ARG A 315 -16.17 13.77 15.28
N ALA A 316 -14.92 13.57 15.70
CA ALA A 316 -14.30 14.37 16.74
C ALA A 316 -14.06 15.81 16.29
N ASN A 317 -13.51 16.01 15.09
CA ASN A 317 -13.21 17.33 14.57
C ASN A 317 -14.47 18.13 14.23
N ALA A 318 -15.54 17.49 13.75
CA ALA A 318 -16.83 18.15 13.52
C ALA A 318 -17.44 18.68 14.82
N ARG A 319 -17.46 17.87 15.87
CA ARG A 319 -17.93 18.30 17.21
C ARG A 319 -17.05 19.42 17.77
N ALA A 320 -15.73 19.28 17.65
CA ALA A 320 -14.81 20.30 18.13
C ALA A 320 -14.97 21.63 17.36
N ALA A 321 -15.12 21.58 16.04
CA ALA A 321 -15.36 22.77 15.22
C ALA A 321 -16.67 23.48 15.59
N ALA A 322 -17.72 22.73 15.94
CA ALA A 322 -19.01 23.30 16.32
C ALA A 322 -19.05 23.85 17.76
N PHE A 323 -18.36 23.21 18.71
CA PHE A 323 -18.59 23.46 20.13
C PHE A 323 -17.34 23.83 20.94
N GLN A 324 -16.14 23.64 20.40
CA GLN A 324 -14.88 23.73 21.15
C GLN A 324 -13.82 24.61 20.47
N ASP A 325 -14.12 25.20 19.31
CA ASP A 325 -13.21 26.16 18.66
C ASP A 325 -13.15 27.45 19.52
N PRO A 326 -12.00 27.79 20.14
CA PRO A 326 -11.91 28.88 21.11
C PRO A 326 -12.14 30.27 20.50
N ARG A 327 -12.12 30.38 19.17
CA ARG A 327 -12.39 31.62 18.44
C ARG A 327 -13.88 31.96 18.38
N PHE A 328 -14.75 30.99 18.64
CA PHE A 328 -16.19 31.14 18.47
C PHE A 328 -16.96 30.61 19.70
N LYS A 329 -18.18 31.12 19.90
CA LYS A 329 -19.09 30.53 20.90
C LYS A 329 -19.60 29.16 20.41
N PRO A 330 -19.91 28.22 21.32
CA PRO A 330 -20.54 26.95 20.93
C PRO A 330 -21.78 27.19 20.06
N MET A 331 -21.92 26.39 19.00
CA MET A 331 -23.07 26.43 18.08
C MET A 331 -24.39 26.21 18.82
N ARG A 332 -25.41 26.99 18.46
CA ARG A 332 -26.79 26.81 18.94
C ARG A 332 -27.61 26.00 17.94
N PHE A 333 -28.73 25.44 18.40
CA PHE A 333 -29.58 24.59 17.59
C PHE A 333 -30.10 25.28 16.33
N GLU A 334 -30.40 26.58 16.40
CA GLU A 334 -30.95 27.36 15.29
C GLU A 334 -29.94 27.54 14.14
N GLU A 335 -28.65 27.40 14.42
CA GLU A 335 -27.57 27.49 13.40
C GLU A 335 -27.42 26.18 12.62
N LEU A 336 -27.98 25.06 13.10
CA LEU A 336 -27.70 23.72 12.53
C LEU A 336 -28.20 23.57 11.08
N SER A 337 -29.32 24.20 10.74
CA SER A 337 -29.90 24.12 9.40
C SER A 337 -29.23 25.03 8.38
N SER A 338 -28.64 26.14 8.82
CA SER A 338 -27.96 27.13 7.96
C SER A 338 -26.45 26.95 7.89
N ILE A 339 -25.86 26.12 8.77
CA ILE A 339 -24.42 25.87 8.74
C ILE A 339 -24.05 25.02 7.51
N GLN A 340 -23.07 25.50 6.75
CA GLN A 340 -22.42 24.76 5.68
C GLN A 340 -21.19 24.04 6.23
N ILE A 341 -21.12 22.74 5.97
CA ILE A 341 -20.02 21.87 6.42
C ILE A 341 -19.08 21.59 5.25
N GLU A 342 -17.79 21.78 5.51
CA GLU A 342 -16.69 21.41 4.63
C GLU A 342 -15.78 20.41 5.37
N VAL A 343 -15.44 19.32 4.69
CA VAL A 343 -14.47 18.33 5.19
C VAL A 343 -13.26 18.33 4.26
N SER A 344 -12.08 18.62 4.83
CA SER A 344 -10.80 18.50 4.17
C SER A 344 -10.07 17.26 4.69
N LEU A 345 -9.71 16.34 3.81
CA LEU A 345 -8.97 15.13 4.12
C LEU A 345 -7.51 15.28 3.70
N LEU A 346 -6.58 15.03 4.62
CA LEU A 346 -5.18 15.35 4.44
C LEU A 346 -4.38 14.14 3.95
N SER A 347 -3.45 14.37 3.03
CA SER A 347 -2.38 13.42 2.73
C SER A 347 -1.41 13.31 3.91
N ALA A 348 -0.53 12.30 3.87
CA ALA A 348 0.59 12.21 4.79
C ALA A 348 1.46 13.49 4.76
N LEU A 349 1.94 13.91 5.93
CA LEU A 349 2.92 14.98 6.05
C LEU A 349 4.25 14.51 5.44
N GLN A 350 4.73 15.25 4.46
CA GLN A 350 6.02 15.06 3.82
C GLN A 350 7.00 16.10 4.35
N PRO A 351 8.05 15.71 5.10
CA PRO A 351 9.12 16.62 5.46
C PRO A 351 9.75 17.23 4.20
N MET A 352 10.04 18.53 4.25
CA MET A 352 10.76 19.23 3.19
C MET A 352 12.24 19.27 3.51
N THR A 353 13.09 19.17 2.48
CA THR A 353 14.54 19.37 2.58
C THR A 353 14.91 20.60 1.76
N PHE A 354 15.57 21.56 2.40
CA PHE A 354 15.93 22.84 1.81
C PHE A 354 17.23 23.35 2.43
N LEU A 355 17.98 24.14 1.68
CA LEU A 355 19.24 24.74 2.11
C LEU A 355 19.04 26.02 2.92
N ASP A 356 18.11 26.86 2.48
CA ASP A 356 17.78 28.14 3.08
C ASP A 356 16.31 28.52 2.82
N GLU A 357 15.94 29.75 3.21
CA GLU A 357 14.57 30.24 3.03
C GLU A 357 14.17 30.37 1.56
N GLU A 358 15.09 30.79 0.69
CA GLU A 358 14.80 30.99 -0.72
C GLU A 358 14.57 29.65 -1.43
N ASP A 359 15.36 28.64 -1.10
CA ASP A 359 15.16 27.26 -1.59
C ASP A 359 13.82 26.70 -1.08
N ALA A 360 13.48 26.88 0.19
CA ALA A 360 12.20 26.45 0.72
C ALA A 360 11.01 27.11 -0.02
N LEU A 361 11.09 28.42 -0.26
CA LEU A 361 10.06 29.18 -0.99
C LEU A 361 9.93 28.72 -2.45
N ALA A 362 11.04 28.42 -3.12
CA ALA A 362 11.05 27.92 -4.50
C ALA A 362 10.39 26.54 -4.66
N GLN A 363 10.35 25.75 -3.58
CA GLN A 363 9.72 24.43 -3.56
C GLN A 363 8.22 24.44 -3.26
N PHE A 364 7.66 25.57 -2.78
CA PHE A 364 6.23 25.67 -2.49
C PHE A 364 5.39 25.60 -3.78
N ARG A 365 4.25 24.90 -3.70
CA ARG A 365 3.28 24.82 -4.79
C ARG A 365 1.98 25.54 -4.38
N PRO A 366 1.82 26.83 -4.71
CA PRO A 366 0.61 27.59 -4.43
C PRO A 366 -0.66 26.88 -4.91
N GLY A 367 -1.71 26.90 -4.09
CA GLY A 367 -2.98 26.22 -4.35
C GLY A 367 -2.96 24.70 -4.16
N ILE A 368 -1.78 24.08 -3.99
CA ILE A 368 -1.62 22.63 -3.84
C ILE A 368 -1.18 22.27 -2.41
N ASP A 369 -0.16 22.95 -1.90
CA ASP A 369 0.49 22.58 -0.64
C ASP A 369 -0.18 23.22 0.58
N GLY A 370 -0.52 22.40 1.58
CA GLY A 370 -0.63 22.83 2.97
C GLY A 370 0.74 22.72 3.60
N ILE A 371 1.12 23.71 4.41
CA ILE A 371 2.45 23.76 5.03
C ILE A 371 2.30 23.76 6.55
N VAL A 372 3.06 22.86 7.19
CA VAL A 372 3.30 22.84 8.63
C VAL A 372 4.69 23.40 8.90
N LEU A 373 4.77 24.36 9.81
CA LEU A 373 6.02 24.91 10.33
C LEU A 373 6.18 24.49 11.78
N GLU A 374 7.35 23.98 12.14
CA GLU A 374 7.72 23.60 13.50
C GLU A 374 9.09 24.21 13.88
N TYR A 375 9.17 24.87 15.04
CA TYR A 375 10.43 25.39 15.59
C TYR A 375 10.37 25.47 17.11
N ARG A 376 11.26 24.76 17.83
CA ARG A 376 11.43 24.79 19.30
C ARG A 376 10.11 24.79 20.12
N GLY A 377 9.11 24.01 19.68
CA GLY A 377 7.81 23.90 20.33
C GLY A 377 6.73 24.84 19.77
N SER A 378 7.10 25.89 19.05
CA SER A 378 6.18 26.66 18.21
C SER A 378 5.76 25.86 16.99
N ARG A 379 4.47 25.94 16.65
CA ARG A 379 3.90 25.23 15.49
C ARG A 379 2.83 26.07 14.81
N GLY A 380 2.89 26.15 13.49
CA GLY A 380 1.89 26.78 12.64
C GLY A 380 1.46 25.83 11.51
N THR A 381 0.23 25.97 11.05
CA THR A 381 -0.24 25.27 9.84
C THR A 381 -1.16 26.15 9.02
N PHE A 382 -1.01 26.05 7.70
CA PHE A 382 -1.97 26.55 6.73
C PHE A 382 -2.37 25.44 5.77
N LEU A 383 -3.66 25.39 5.48
CA LEU A 383 -4.23 24.50 4.47
C LEU A 383 -4.05 25.12 3.07
N PRO A 384 -4.12 24.33 1.98
CA PRO A 384 -3.99 24.85 0.61
C PRO A 384 -4.94 26.02 0.27
N GLN A 385 -6.12 26.07 0.88
CA GLN A 385 -7.11 27.13 0.67
C GLN A 385 -6.60 28.52 1.07
N VAL A 386 -5.59 28.61 1.95
CA VAL A 386 -5.04 29.90 2.37
C VAL A 386 -4.33 30.61 1.21
N TRP A 387 -3.85 29.85 0.21
CA TRP A 387 -3.26 30.42 -1.02
C TRP A 387 -4.22 31.31 -1.80
N GLU A 388 -5.54 31.12 -1.69
CA GLU A 388 -6.53 31.99 -2.35
C GLU A 388 -6.44 33.44 -1.85
N ASN A 389 -6.08 33.64 -0.58
CA ASN A 389 -5.91 34.96 0.02
C ASN A 389 -4.44 35.40 0.08
N LEU A 390 -3.50 34.45 0.07
CA LEU A 390 -2.06 34.67 0.14
C LEU A 390 -1.34 33.91 -0.98
N PRO A 391 -1.47 34.33 -2.26
CA PRO A 391 -0.94 33.57 -3.39
C PRO A 391 0.58 33.59 -3.47
N GLU A 392 1.21 34.62 -2.91
CA GLU A 392 2.67 34.82 -2.94
C GLU A 392 3.38 33.99 -1.85
N PRO A 393 4.30 33.06 -2.20
CA PRO A 393 4.98 32.17 -1.24
C PRO A 393 5.61 32.87 -0.05
N ARG A 394 6.26 34.02 -0.30
CA ARG A 394 6.92 34.79 0.76
C ARG A 394 5.93 35.37 1.75
N ALA A 395 4.81 35.91 1.27
CA ALA A 395 3.75 36.43 2.13
C ALA A 395 3.06 35.31 2.91
N PHE A 396 2.81 34.17 2.26
CA PHE A 396 2.26 32.98 2.88
C PHE A 396 3.12 32.49 4.05
N LEU A 397 4.44 32.35 3.83
CA LEU A 397 5.37 31.89 4.86
C LEU A 397 5.48 32.90 6.02
N ALA A 398 5.49 34.20 5.73
CA ALA A 398 5.53 35.25 6.74
C ALA A 398 4.30 35.20 7.67
N GLU A 399 3.10 35.00 7.12
CA GLU A 399 1.87 34.85 7.92
C GLU A 399 1.82 33.49 8.64
N LEU A 400 2.39 32.43 8.07
CA LEU A 400 2.51 31.14 8.74
C LEU A 400 3.44 31.23 9.96
N LYS A 401 4.56 31.95 9.84
CA LYS A 401 5.47 32.26 10.96
C LYS A 401 4.74 33.04 12.05
N ARG A 402 3.98 34.08 11.70
CA ARG A 402 3.14 34.82 12.66
C ARG A 402 2.16 33.91 13.39
N LYS A 403 1.49 33.02 12.66
CA LYS A 403 0.57 32.04 13.24
C LYS A 403 1.26 31.06 14.20
N ALA A 404 2.52 30.72 13.94
CA ALA A 404 3.35 29.93 14.85
C ALA A 404 3.91 30.73 16.05
N GLY A 405 3.62 32.04 16.14
CA GLY A 405 4.15 32.94 17.16
C GLY A 405 5.57 33.46 16.88
N LEU A 406 6.03 33.40 15.63
CA LEU A 406 7.35 33.85 15.19
C LEU A 406 7.26 35.18 14.41
N ALA A 407 8.37 35.92 14.35
CA ALA A 407 8.43 37.14 13.54
C ALA A 407 8.40 36.82 12.03
N PRO A 408 7.80 37.68 11.17
CA PRO A 408 7.69 37.43 9.72
C PRO A 408 9.02 37.12 9.00
N GLY A 409 10.09 37.83 9.37
CA GLY A 409 11.43 37.65 8.79
C GLY A 409 12.31 36.67 9.55
N PHE A 410 11.77 35.90 10.50
CA PHE A 410 12.54 34.94 11.28
C PHE A 410 12.98 33.74 10.44
N TRP A 411 14.25 33.36 10.51
CA TRP A 411 14.79 32.13 9.93
C TRP A 411 15.87 31.55 10.84
N ASP A 412 15.95 30.21 10.91
CA ASP A 412 16.90 29.45 11.72
C ASP A 412 17.04 28.05 11.14
N ASP A 413 18.25 27.48 11.15
CA ASP A 413 18.55 26.15 10.60
C ASP A 413 17.77 25.01 11.29
N GLY A 414 17.30 25.24 12.52
CA GLY A 414 16.44 24.32 13.25
C GLY A 414 14.96 24.35 12.84
N LEU A 415 14.57 25.26 11.94
CA LEU A 415 13.20 25.37 11.43
C LEU A 415 12.88 24.18 10.53
N ARG A 416 11.76 23.50 10.80
CA ARG A 416 11.30 22.35 10.01
C ARG A 416 10.03 22.71 9.27
N LEU A 417 10.00 22.42 7.98
CA LEU A 417 8.81 22.51 7.15
C LEU A 417 8.37 21.10 6.73
N SER A 418 7.07 20.89 6.71
CA SER A 418 6.46 19.72 6.08
C SER A 418 5.30 20.17 5.22
N ARG A 419 5.09 19.50 4.10
CA ARG A 419 3.97 19.75 3.19
C ARG A 419 2.97 18.61 3.17
N TYR A 420 1.74 18.91 2.77
CA TYR A 420 0.68 17.93 2.53
C TYR A 420 -0.32 18.51 1.52
N THR A 421 -1.18 17.66 0.93
CA THR A 421 -2.28 18.08 0.06
C THR A 421 -3.63 17.74 0.70
N VAL A 422 -4.73 18.31 0.22
CA VAL A 422 -6.07 18.02 0.74
C VAL A 422 -7.07 17.64 -0.36
N ALA A 423 -7.90 16.62 -0.12
CA ALA A 423 -9.21 16.52 -0.78
C ALA A 423 -10.16 17.40 -0.02
N LYS A 424 -11.04 18.09 -0.73
CA LYS A 424 -12.05 18.92 -0.14
C LYS A 424 -13.41 18.56 -0.69
N TRP A 425 -14.38 18.46 0.21
CA TRP A 425 -15.79 18.41 -0.11
C TRP A 425 -16.55 19.39 0.77
N ALA A 426 -17.51 20.10 0.19
CA ALA A 426 -18.36 21.04 0.90
C ALA A 426 -19.83 20.79 0.53
N GLU A 427 -20.72 21.07 1.47
CA GLU A 427 -22.15 21.11 1.19
C GLU A 427 -22.47 22.19 0.16
N PRO A 428 -23.50 21.99 -0.68
CA PRO A 428 -23.99 23.06 -1.53
C PRO A 428 -24.48 24.23 -0.67
N GLU A 429 -24.29 25.46 -1.14
CA GLU A 429 -24.86 26.63 -0.50
C GLU A 429 -26.39 26.51 -0.49
N THR A 430 -26.97 26.53 0.71
CA THR A 430 -28.41 26.69 0.89
C THR A 430 -28.80 28.08 0.39
N LYS A 431 -29.58 28.12 -0.70
CA LYS A 431 -30.21 29.34 -1.22
C LYS A 431 -31.29 29.87 -0.29
#